data_AF-A0A815TW45-F1
#
_entry.id   AF-A0A815TW45-F1
#
_cell.length_a   1.000
_cell.length_b   1.000
_cell.length_c   1.000
_cell.angle_alpha   90.00
_cell.angle_beta   90.00
_cell.angle_gamma   90.00
#
_symmetry.space_group_name_H-M   'P 1'
#
loop_
_entity.id
_entity.type
_entity.pdbx_description
1 polymer ?
#
loop_
_entity_poly.entity_id
_entity_poly.type
_entity_poly.pdbx_seq_one_letter_code
_entity_poly.pdbx_strand_id
1 'polypeptide(L)'
;MTYSPEILCELQENTESIRNICILAHVDHGKTTLADDLLASNGIISTRLAGKLRLMDSLEAEQIRGITMKSSAVSLVHQKDDQKYLINLIDTPGHVDFSSEVSTAVRLSDGAIILIDAVEGVCPQTLAALRQAWLEHLRIILVLNKIDRLIVELKMSPMEAYFHIRSILEHLNAVVAEQFASLLLEKSIDQVVVEEVKNENNNDNDDDDWTRNESQMCFSPHYNNVLFASALDGWAFGIHHFADLYAKKLSIKREVLMKTLWGDFYFDKKSKRVYKGAQGKGQKPMFVQCILENLWSVYETIIIRRDNEKLEKIATSIGAKLTPRDIRHTDPYVPLHLLFNQWLPIAPAVFDMVVVQLPHPKALNIEKIEQLMCNKSRRFDTLLPETQQLKQAFINCSSDDHEPVIIYVSKLFSVNQNALSQNKYKPLTAEDIAQRRELLRQKQLDKTTINEESSNKEIIEKDQTKTENGTMNPVETESNENMFLAFARVYSGRLKRGQKIFILSPRHDPTLFVGK
;
A
#
# COMPACT_ATOMS: atom_id res chain seq x y z
N MET A 1 -5.65 15.42 7.06
CA MET A 1 -6.30 16.23 6.02
C MET A 1 -6.98 15.25 5.08
N THR A 2 -8.30 15.31 4.95
CA THR A 2 -9.02 14.50 3.97
C THR A 2 -8.97 15.23 2.63
N TYR A 3 -8.47 14.59 1.57
CA TYR A 3 -8.37 15.21 0.25
C TYR A 3 -9.76 15.34 -0.39
N SER A 4 -10.00 16.43 -1.11
CA SER A 4 -11.27 16.64 -1.83
C SER A 4 -11.37 15.66 -3.02
N PRO A 5 -12.59 15.26 -3.42
CA PRO A 5 -12.79 14.40 -4.59
C PRO A 5 -12.23 14.99 -5.89
N GLU A 6 -12.19 16.31 -6.01
CA GLU A 6 -11.66 17.03 -7.18
C GLU A 6 -10.16 16.76 -7.37
N ILE A 7 -9.38 16.83 -6.30
CA ILE A 7 -7.94 16.52 -6.32
C ILE A 7 -7.71 15.07 -6.75
N LEU A 8 -8.57 14.14 -6.30
CA LEU A 8 -8.47 12.74 -6.71
C LEU A 8 -8.72 12.57 -8.20
N CYS A 9 -9.73 13.25 -8.75
CA CYS A 9 -10.01 13.22 -10.19
C CYS A 9 -8.84 13.79 -11.02
N GLU A 10 -8.25 14.92 -10.60
CA GLU A 10 -7.09 15.51 -11.28
C GLU A 10 -5.88 14.56 -11.27
N LEU A 11 -5.60 13.91 -10.14
CA LEU A 11 -4.51 12.94 -10.05
C LEU A 11 -4.79 11.66 -10.84
N GLN A 12 -6.05 11.25 -10.96
CA GLN A 12 -6.45 10.11 -11.79
C GLN A 12 -6.23 10.36 -13.28
N GLU A 13 -6.31 11.60 -13.75
CA GLU A 13 -6.02 11.96 -15.15
C GLU A 13 -4.51 11.86 -15.45
N ASN A 14 -3.65 12.10 -14.46
CA ASN A 14 -2.21 11.91 -14.62
C ASN A 14 -1.76 10.49 -14.25
N THR A 15 -1.74 9.61 -15.24
CA THR A 15 -1.34 8.21 -15.09
C THR A 15 0.07 8.00 -14.53
N GLU A 16 0.99 8.94 -14.69
CA GLU A 16 2.37 8.82 -14.17
C GLU A 16 2.43 8.96 -12.64
N SER A 17 1.45 9.65 -12.06
CA SER A 17 1.33 9.87 -10.63
C SER A 17 0.64 8.73 -9.88
N ILE A 18 0.11 7.73 -10.60
CA ILE A 18 -0.65 6.62 -10.01
C ILE A 18 0.28 5.46 -9.66
N ARG A 19 0.03 4.81 -8.52
CA ARG A 19 0.65 3.54 -8.13
C ARG A 19 -0.42 2.58 -7.63
N ASN A 20 -0.58 1.43 -8.29
CA ASN A 20 -1.52 0.39 -7.85
C ASN A 20 -0.75 -0.67 -7.07
N ILE A 21 -1.10 -0.86 -5.80
CA ILE A 21 -0.41 -1.77 -4.89
C ILE A 21 -1.38 -2.74 -4.23
N CYS A 22 -0.93 -3.97 -3.99
CA CYS A 22 -1.59 -4.86 -3.05
C CYS A 22 -0.66 -5.17 -1.86
N ILE A 23 -1.26 -5.46 -0.70
CA ILE A 23 -0.51 -5.98 0.45
C ILE A 23 -0.75 -7.48 0.53
N LEU A 24 0.33 -8.26 0.52
CA LEU A 24 0.35 -9.70 0.64
C LEU A 24 1.05 -10.10 1.94
N ALA A 25 0.44 -10.99 2.71
CA ALA A 25 1.01 -11.43 3.98
C ALA A 25 0.43 -12.78 4.39
N HIS A 26 1.15 -13.51 5.24
CA HIS A 26 0.56 -14.59 6.01
C HIS A 26 -0.47 -14.04 7.02
N VAL A 27 -1.31 -14.93 7.55
CA VAL A 27 -2.25 -14.62 8.63
C VAL A 27 -1.45 -14.07 9.82
N ASP A 28 -2.00 -13.06 10.49
CA ASP A 28 -1.43 -12.41 11.67
C ASP A 28 -0.04 -11.76 11.51
N HIS A 29 0.49 -11.60 10.29
CA HIS A 29 1.72 -10.82 10.03
C HIS A 29 1.52 -9.28 10.15
N GLY A 30 0.34 -8.82 10.55
CA GLY A 30 0.04 -7.38 10.77
C GLY A 30 -0.38 -6.61 9.52
N LYS A 31 -0.90 -7.30 8.50
CA LYS A 31 -1.41 -6.68 7.26
C LYS A 31 -2.49 -5.62 7.50
N THR A 32 -3.55 -5.99 8.23
CA THR A 32 -4.66 -5.09 8.52
C THR A 32 -4.22 -3.91 9.38
N THR A 33 -3.30 -4.16 10.32
CA THR A 33 -2.70 -3.10 11.15
C THR A 33 -1.92 -2.11 10.29
N LEU A 34 -1.06 -2.59 9.38
CA LEU A 34 -0.35 -1.73 8.44
C LEU A 34 -1.33 -0.94 7.57
N ALA A 35 -2.36 -1.60 7.01
CA ALA A 35 -3.36 -0.93 6.18
C ALA A 35 -4.07 0.20 6.94
N ASP A 36 -4.47 -0.03 8.19
CA ASP A 36 -5.10 1.00 9.03
C ASP A 36 -4.16 2.20 9.29
N ASP A 37 -2.86 1.97 9.49
CA ASP A 37 -1.88 3.07 9.66
C ASP A 37 -1.74 3.92 8.38
N LEU A 38 -1.74 3.26 7.22
CA LEU A 38 -1.74 3.95 5.92
C LEU A 38 -3.01 4.79 5.75
N LEU A 39 -4.18 4.28 6.16
CA LEU A 39 -5.45 5.01 6.14
C LEU A 39 -5.43 6.23 7.09
N ALA A 40 -4.85 6.06 8.29
CA ALA A 40 -4.80 7.10 9.29
C ALA A 40 -3.95 8.31 8.85
N SER A 41 -2.88 8.06 8.09
CA SER A 41 -2.06 9.14 7.52
C SER A 41 -2.83 10.08 6.59
N ASN A 42 -3.81 9.53 5.87
CA ASN A 42 -4.68 10.26 4.95
C ASN A 42 -5.88 10.93 5.66
N GLY A 43 -5.93 10.87 6.99
CA GLY A 43 -7.02 11.44 7.79
C GLY A 43 -8.36 10.73 7.61
N ILE A 44 -8.37 9.55 7.00
CA ILE A 44 -9.57 8.71 6.87
C ILE A 44 -9.95 8.14 8.25
N ILE A 45 -8.93 7.80 9.06
CA ILE A 45 -9.06 7.30 10.42
C ILE A 45 -8.25 8.21 11.35
N SER A 46 -8.68 8.37 12.60
CA SER A 46 -7.83 9.01 13.60
C SER A 46 -6.62 8.10 13.92
N THR A 47 -5.43 8.68 14.06
CA THR A 47 -4.19 7.95 14.37
C THR A 47 -4.26 7.12 15.66
N ARG A 48 -5.14 7.46 16.60
CA ARG A 48 -5.36 6.69 17.85
C ARG A 48 -6.17 5.41 17.66
N LEU A 49 -6.97 5.38 16.60
CA LEU A 49 -7.87 4.28 16.25
C LEU A 49 -7.27 3.37 15.15
N ALA A 50 -6.16 3.80 14.55
CA ALA A 50 -5.37 2.99 13.63
C ALA A 50 -4.93 1.67 14.30
N GLY A 51 -4.96 0.58 13.54
CA GLY A 51 -4.60 -0.77 13.98
C GLY A 51 -5.63 -1.49 14.85
N LYS A 52 -6.64 -0.77 15.37
CA LYS A 52 -7.69 -1.33 16.25
C LYS A 52 -9.04 -1.51 15.57
N LEU A 53 -9.39 -0.61 14.64
CA LEU A 53 -10.70 -0.61 13.99
C LEU A 53 -10.82 -1.59 12.83
N ARG A 54 -9.71 -1.92 12.16
CA ARG A 54 -9.70 -2.78 10.96
C ARG A 54 -10.72 -2.29 9.94
N LEU A 55 -10.58 -1.03 9.48
CA LEU A 55 -11.63 -0.38 8.70
C LEU A 55 -11.91 -1.10 7.36
N MET A 56 -10.89 -1.73 6.79
CA MET A 56 -10.99 -2.48 5.54
C MET A 56 -11.79 -3.78 5.66
N ASP A 57 -11.91 -4.32 6.87
CA ASP A 57 -12.70 -5.51 7.20
C ASP A 57 -14.16 -5.08 7.41
N SER A 58 -14.88 -4.86 6.29
CA SER A 58 -16.25 -4.33 6.32
C SER A 58 -17.32 -5.36 6.67
N LEU A 59 -17.03 -6.66 6.59
CA LEU A 59 -17.99 -7.71 6.93
C LEU A 59 -17.99 -7.99 8.43
N GLU A 60 -19.18 -8.17 9.02
CA GLU A 60 -19.30 -8.59 10.42
C GLU A 60 -18.57 -9.90 10.70
N ALA A 61 -18.58 -10.84 9.75
CA ALA A 61 -17.83 -12.09 9.85
C ALA A 61 -16.31 -11.90 9.91
N GLU A 62 -15.77 -10.88 9.22
CA GLU A 62 -14.33 -10.55 9.26
C GLU A 62 -13.95 -10.00 10.63
N GLN A 63 -14.77 -9.09 11.17
CA GLN A 63 -14.57 -8.50 12.50
C GLN A 63 -14.65 -9.55 13.62
N ILE A 64 -15.63 -10.45 13.55
CA ILE A 64 -15.80 -11.52 14.56
C ILE A 64 -14.64 -12.52 14.52
N ARG A 65 -14.22 -12.93 13.32
CA ARG A 65 -13.15 -13.94 13.16
C ARG A 65 -11.76 -13.35 13.27
N GLY A 66 -11.64 -12.03 13.16
CA GLY A 66 -10.37 -11.34 13.15
C GLY A 66 -9.50 -11.63 11.91
N ILE A 67 -10.11 -12.00 10.79
CA ILE A 67 -9.41 -12.28 9.53
C ILE A 67 -10.08 -11.54 8.37
N THR A 68 -9.27 -11.01 7.45
CA THR A 68 -9.74 -10.46 6.18
C THR A 68 -10.20 -11.60 5.27
N MET A 69 -11.41 -11.50 4.71
CA MET A 69 -12.03 -12.51 3.85
C MET A 69 -12.27 -11.99 2.42
N LYS A 70 -12.50 -10.69 2.25
CA LYS A 70 -12.68 -10.04 0.94
C LYS A 70 -11.61 -9.01 0.67
N SER A 71 -11.26 -8.86 -0.60
CA SER A 71 -10.37 -7.78 -1.02
C SER A 71 -11.12 -6.45 -1.02
N SER A 72 -10.52 -5.44 -0.40
CA SER A 72 -11.05 -4.07 -0.31
C SER A 72 -10.03 -3.11 -0.92
N ALA A 73 -10.50 -2.11 -1.66
CA ALA A 73 -9.62 -1.12 -2.27
C ALA A 73 -9.90 0.29 -1.76
N VAL A 74 -8.83 1.06 -1.57
CA VAL A 74 -8.86 2.44 -1.11
C VAL A 74 -7.86 3.28 -1.91
N SER A 75 -8.23 4.51 -2.22
CA SER A 75 -7.32 5.48 -2.86
C SER A 75 -6.76 6.41 -1.81
N LEU A 76 -5.43 6.54 -1.80
CA LEU A 76 -4.66 7.33 -0.85
C LEU A 76 -3.81 8.33 -1.62
N VAL A 77 -3.60 9.52 -1.05
CA VAL A 77 -2.78 10.56 -1.66
C VAL A 77 -1.55 10.77 -0.81
N HIS A 78 -0.39 10.70 -1.46
CA HIS A 78 0.91 10.96 -0.83
C HIS A 78 1.59 12.12 -1.54
N GLN A 79 2.21 13.02 -0.79
CA GLN A 79 3.00 14.12 -1.34
C GLN A 79 4.47 13.87 -1.08
N LYS A 80 5.28 13.90 -2.15
CA LYS A 80 6.71 13.72 -2.11
C LYS A 80 7.38 14.72 -3.06
N ASP A 81 8.39 15.45 -2.57
CA ASP A 81 9.17 16.41 -3.37
C ASP A 81 8.28 17.38 -4.18
N ASP A 82 7.24 17.93 -3.52
CA ASP A 82 6.20 18.81 -4.09
C ASP A 82 5.31 18.20 -5.19
N GLN A 83 5.46 16.91 -5.47
CA GLN A 83 4.58 16.15 -6.35
C GLN A 83 3.59 15.30 -5.54
N LYS A 84 2.34 15.26 -6.01
CA LYS A 84 1.29 14.42 -5.42
C LYS A 84 1.16 13.13 -6.22
N TYR A 85 1.04 12.03 -5.50
CA TYR A 85 0.90 10.69 -6.03
C TYR A 85 -0.41 10.07 -5.53
N LEU A 86 -1.10 9.37 -6.42
CA LEU A 86 -2.30 8.59 -6.09
C LEU A 86 -1.92 7.13 -5.92
N ILE A 87 -2.05 6.62 -4.70
CA ILE A 87 -1.74 5.24 -4.35
C ILE A 87 -3.07 4.50 -4.17
N ASN A 88 -3.38 3.61 -5.11
CA ASN A 88 -4.52 2.71 -4.99
C ASN A 88 -4.06 1.46 -4.24
N LEU A 89 -4.49 1.33 -3.00
CA LEU A 89 -4.16 0.24 -2.11
C LEU A 89 -5.27 -0.81 -2.14
N ILE A 90 -4.91 -2.06 -2.45
CA ILE A 90 -5.78 -3.23 -2.35
C ILE A 90 -5.33 -4.06 -1.14
N ASP A 91 -6.18 -4.14 -0.13
CA ASP A 91 -5.99 -5.03 1.00
C ASP A 91 -6.48 -6.43 0.63
N THR A 92 -5.64 -7.46 0.82
CA THR A 92 -5.93 -8.84 0.38
C THR A 92 -6.04 -9.80 1.57
N PRO A 93 -6.84 -10.87 1.48
CA PRO A 93 -6.92 -11.83 2.57
C PRO A 93 -5.60 -12.60 2.74
N GLY A 94 -5.22 -12.89 3.98
CA GLY A 94 -3.97 -13.62 4.30
C GLY A 94 -4.14 -15.14 4.46
N HIS A 95 -5.39 -15.61 4.49
CA HIS A 95 -5.71 -17.02 4.68
C HIS A 95 -5.72 -17.78 3.35
N VAL A 96 -5.23 -19.01 3.34
CA VAL A 96 -5.05 -19.84 2.14
C VAL A 96 -6.35 -20.13 1.39
N ASP A 97 -7.46 -20.27 2.12
CA ASP A 97 -8.80 -20.51 1.57
C ASP A 97 -9.28 -19.39 0.64
N PHE A 98 -8.72 -18.18 0.77
CA PHE A 98 -9.09 -17.01 -0.04
C PHE A 98 -8.04 -16.71 -1.12
N SER A 99 -7.23 -17.68 -1.52
CA SER A 99 -6.21 -17.53 -2.56
C SER A 99 -6.75 -17.01 -3.90
N SER A 100 -8.03 -17.28 -4.23
CA SER A 100 -8.69 -16.72 -5.41
C SER A 100 -8.89 -15.20 -5.34
N GLU A 101 -9.17 -14.66 -4.14
CA GLU A 101 -9.23 -13.21 -3.91
C GLU A 101 -7.84 -12.59 -4.05
N VAL A 102 -6.82 -13.25 -3.50
CA VAL A 102 -5.43 -12.77 -3.60
C VAL A 102 -4.99 -12.69 -5.06
N SER A 103 -5.24 -13.75 -5.83
CA SER A 103 -4.93 -13.78 -7.27
C SER A 103 -5.65 -12.68 -8.05
N THR A 104 -6.92 -12.43 -7.73
CA THR A 104 -7.73 -11.34 -8.29
C THR A 104 -7.10 -9.97 -8.04
N ALA A 105 -6.66 -9.72 -6.80
CA ALA A 105 -6.02 -8.46 -6.42
C ALA A 105 -4.64 -8.27 -7.08
N VAL A 106 -3.81 -9.31 -7.08
CA VAL A 106 -2.45 -9.32 -7.66
C VAL A 106 -2.49 -8.95 -9.15
N ARG A 107 -3.47 -9.44 -9.90
CA ARG A 107 -3.64 -9.12 -11.34
C ARG A 107 -3.96 -7.65 -11.61
N LEU A 108 -4.65 -6.99 -10.69
CA LEU A 108 -5.01 -5.57 -10.82
C LEU A 108 -3.88 -4.62 -10.40
N SER A 109 -2.96 -5.08 -9.56
CA SER A 109 -1.84 -4.29 -9.02
C SER A 109 -0.64 -4.18 -9.98
N ASP A 110 0.19 -3.17 -9.79
CA ASP A 110 1.50 -3.01 -10.46
C ASP A 110 2.66 -3.47 -9.58
N GLY A 111 2.47 -3.42 -8.27
CA GLY A 111 3.42 -3.97 -7.31
C GLY A 111 2.74 -4.55 -6.08
N ALA A 112 3.52 -5.28 -5.30
CA ALA A 112 3.09 -5.94 -4.09
C ALA A 112 3.99 -5.54 -2.92
N ILE A 113 3.38 -5.28 -1.78
CA ILE A 113 4.07 -5.17 -0.50
C ILE A 113 3.93 -6.52 0.20
N ILE A 114 5.05 -7.19 0.46
CA ILE A 114 5.08 -8.48 1.15
C ILE A 114 5.47 -8.26 2.61
N LEU A 115 4.58 -8.61 3.54
CA LEU A 115 4.83 -8.50 4.98
C LEU A 115 5.28 -9.82 5.56
N ILE A 116 6.36 -9.75 6.34
CA ILE A 116 6.95 -10.88 7.02
C ILE A 116 7.14 -10.51 8.48
N ASP A 117 6.66 -11.37 9.39
CA ASP A 117 6.91 -11.22 10.82
C ASP A 117 8.38 -11.53 11.11
N ALA A 118 9.08 -10.60 11.77
CA ALA A 118 10.47 -10.77 12.16
C ALA A 118 10.68 -11.90 13.18
N VAL A 119 9.65 -12.33 13.90
CA VAL A 119 9.72 -13.46 14.85
C VAL A 119 9.53 -14.80 14.13
N GLU A 120 8.48 -14.92 13.33
CA GLU A 120 8.12 -16.17 12.64
C GLU A 120 9.01 -16.42 11.42
N GLY A 121 9.45 -15.35 10.76
CA GLY A 121 10.25 -15.42 9.55
C GLY A 121 9.45 -15.89 8.33
N VAL A 122 10.08 -16.73 7.50
CA VAL A 122 9.52 -17.11 6.20
C VAL A 122 8.59 -18.31 6.32
N CYS A 123 7.28 -18.05 6.28
CA CYS A 123 6.24 -19.08 6.35
C CYS A 123 5.84 -19.61 4.95
N PRO A 124 5.23 -20.82 4.84
CA PRO A 124 4.79 -21.38 3.56
C PRO A 124 3.83 -20.48 2.77
N GLN A 125 2.93 -19.77 3.45
CA GLN A 125 2.01 -18.82 2.79
C GLN A 125 2.76 -17.62 2.21
N THR A 126 3.84 -17.18 2.86
CA THR A 126 4.74 -16.15 2.32
C THR A 126 5.34 -16.61 1.00
N LEU A 127 5.74 -17.89 0.90
CA LEU A 127 6.27 -18.47 -0.35
C LEU A 127 5.21 -18.50 -1.45
N ALA A 128 3.97 -18.87 -1.11
CA ALA A 128 2.86 -18.86 -2.05
C ALA A 128 2.54 -17.45 -2.56
N ALA A 129 2.53 -16.45 -1.65
CA ALA A 129 2.33 -15.05 -2.00
C ALA A 129 3.45 -14.49 -2.89
N LEU A 130 4.71 -14.79 -2.55
CA LEU A 130 5.88 -14.45 -3.38
C LEU A 130 5.74 -15.04 -4.78
N ARG A 131 5.40 -16.33 -4.87
CA ARG A 131 5.21 -17.02 -6.15
C ARG A 131 4.11 -16.38 -6.98
N GLN A 132 2.99 -16.01 -6.37
CA GLN A 132 1.88 -15.34 -7.06
C GLN A 132 2.27 -13.96 -7.59
N ALA A 133 2.91 -13.14 -6.75
CA ALA A 133 3.38 -11.81 -7.16
C ALA A 133 4.38 -11.91 -8.32
N TRP A 134 5.24 -12.92 -8.27
CA TRP A 134 6.23 -13.18 -9.30
C TRP A 134 5.61 -13.64 -10.63
N LEU A 135 4.69 -14.61 -10.58
CA LEU A 135 4.03 -15.15 -11.77
C LEU A 135 3.21 -14.09 -12.54
N GLU A 136 2.82 -13.02 -11.87
CA GLU A 136 2.07 -11.87 -12.41
C GLU A 136 2.97 -10.63 -12.61
N HIS A 137 4.30 -10.83 -12.59
CA HIS A 137 5.34 -9.84 -12.88
C HIS A 137 5.22 -8.54 -12.07
N LEU A 138 4.87 -8.65 -10.78
CA LEU A 138 4.78 -7.51 -9.89
C LEU A 138 6.14 -7.07 -9.37
N ARG A 139 6.31 -5.76 -9.22
CA ARG A 139 7.41 -5.21 -8.43
C ARG A 139 7.17 -5.44 -6.95
N ILE A 140 8.08 -6.12 -6.27
CA ILE A 140 7.91 -6.51 -4.87
C ILE A 140 8.72 -5.59 -3.94
N ILE A 141 8.06 -5.06 -2.92
CA ILE A 141 8.69 -4.41 -1.76
C ILE A 141 8.52 -5.33 -0.56
N LEU A 142 9.62 -5.64 0.13
CA LEU A 142 9.59 -6.42 1.35
C LEU A 142 9.44 -5.51 2.58
N VAL A 143 8.53 -5.85 3.49
CA VAL A 143 8.38 -5.21 4.81
C VAL A 143 8.58 -6.26 5.89
N LEU A 144 9.67 -6.14 6.64
CA LEU A 144 9.91 -6.91 7.85
C LEU A 144 9.20 -6.22 9.01
N ASN A 145 8.07 -6.79 9.43
CA ASN A 145 7.20 -6.26 10.48
C ASN A 145 7.50 -6.91 11.84
N LYS A 146 6.94 -6.34 12.90
CA LYS A 146 7.03 -6.82 14.29
C LYS A 146 8.45 -6.87 14.86
N ILE A 147 9.32 -5.94 14.43
CA ILE A 147 10.69 -5.83 14.95
C ILE A 147 10.67 -5.50 16.46
N ASP A 148 9.65 -4.79 16.93
CA ASP A 148 9.40 -4.53 18.36
C ASP A 148 9.40 -5.81 19.20
N ARG A 149 8.88 -6.93 18.69
CA ARG A 149 8.85 -8.20 19.42
C ARG A 149 10.24 -8.79 19.62
N LEU A 150 11.19 -8.54 18.72
CA LEU A 150 12.60 -8.91 18.94
C LEU A 150 13.19 -8.20 20.16
N ILE A 151 12.72 -6.98 20.42
CA ILE A 151 13.18 -6.11 21.51
C ILE A 151 12.47 -6.46 22.83
N VAL A 152 11.14 -6.49 22.82
CA VAL A 152 10.32 -6.53 24.04
C VAL A 152 10.06 -7.96 24.49
N GLU A 153 9.71 -8.85 23.56
CA GLU A 153 9.33 -10.23 23.87
C GLU A 153 10.58 -11.14 23.94
N LEU A 154 11.35 -11.19 22.87
CA LEU A 154 12.53 -12.05 22.76
C LEU A 154 13.75 -11.48 23.48
N LYS A 155 13.76 -10.18 23.79
CA LYS A 155 14.82 -9.48 24.52
C LYS A 155 16.22 -9.71 23.92
N MET A 156 16.29 -9.80 22.60
CA MET A 156 17.54 -9.95 21.88
C MET A 156 18.40 -8.70 22.05
N SER A 157 19.72 -8.85 22.00
CA SER A 157 20.61 -7.71 21.82
C SER A 157 20.50 -7.14 20.39
N PRO A 158 20.87 -5.87 20.15
CA PRO A 158 20.90 -5.29 18.81
C PRO A 158 21.74 -6.09 17.80
N MET A 159 22.81 -6.74 18.29
CA MET A 159 23.69 -7.55 17.47
C MET A 159 23.01 -8.86 17.06
N GLU A 160 22.38 -9.57 18.00
CA GLU A 160 21.63 -10.80 17.72
C GLU A 160 20.46 -10.54 16.77
N ALA A 161 19.72 -9.45 17.00
CA ALA A 161 18.62 -9.05 16.13
C ALA A 161 19.08 -8.77 14.69
N TYR A 162 20.27 -8.15 14.50
CA TYR A 162 20.84 -7.96 13.17
C TYR A 162 21.14 -9.28 12.46
N PHE A 163 21.74 -10.24 13.17
CA PHE A 163 22.00 -11.57 12.60
C PHE A 163 20.72 -12.32 12.27
N HIS A 164 19.71 -12.22 13.14
CA HIS A 164 18.40 -12.82 12.93
C HIS A 164 17.70 -12.25 11.68
N ILE A 165 17.63 -10.92 11.58
CA ILE A 165 17.06 -10.23 10.41
C ILE A 165 17.82 -10.59 9.13
N ARG A 166 19.14 -10.65 9.20
CA ARG A 166 19.98 -11.06 8.06
C ARG A 166 19.67 -12.49 7.63
N SER A 167 19.53 -13.42 8.58
CA SER A 167 19.15 -14.82 8.30
C SER A 167 17.79 -14.91 7.60
N ILE A 168 16.79 -14.13 8.03
CA ILE A 168 15.49 -14.07 7.34
C ILE A 168 15.65 -13.61 5.88
N LEU A 169 16.44 -12.56 5.63
CA LEU A 169 16.69 -12.08 4.28
C LEU A 169 17.45 -13.10 3.42
N GLU A 170 18.43 -13.79 4.00
CA GLU A 170 19.18 -14.85 3.32
C GLU A 170 18.25 -16.02 2.94
N HIS A 171 17.36 -16.44 3.85
CA HIS A 171 16.34 -17.46 3.55
C HIS A 171 15.38 -17.02 2.44
N LEU A 172 14.90 -15.77 2.45
CA LEU A 172 14.04 -15.25 1.39
C LEU A 172 14.72 -15.24 0.03
N ASN A 173 15.96 -14.77 -0.01
CA ASN A 173 16.72 -14.72 -1.25
C ASN A 173 17.03 -16.12 -1.80
N ALA A 174 17.23 -17.12 -0.94
CA ALA A 174 17.36 -18.51 -1.37
C ALA A 174 16.09 -19.01 -2.08
N VAL A 175 14.91 -18.72 -1.52
CA VAL A 175 13.62 -19.09 -2.15
C VAL A 175 13.41 -18.33 -3.47
N VAL A 176 13.70 -17.03 -3.49
CA VAL A 176 13.59 -16.23 -4.72
C VAL A 176 14.51 -16.79 -5.81
N ALA A 177 15.75 -17.14 -5.46
CA ALA A 177 16.69 -17.75 -6.38
C ALA A 177 16.18 -19.10 -6.92
N GLU A 178 15.57 -19.93 -6.07
CA GLU A 178 14.96 -21.20 -6.49
C GLU A 178 13.80 -20.97 -7.48
N GLN A 179 12.91 -20.02 -7.19
CA GLN A 179 11.79 -19.68 -8.09
C GLN A 179 12.29 -19.13 -9.43
N PHE A 180 13.34 -18.30 -9.40
CA PHE A 180 13.94 -17.76 -10.60
C PHE A 180 14.59 -18.86 -11.46
N ALA A 181 15.37 -19.75 -10.84
CA ALA A 181 15.97 -20.89 -11.53
C ALA A 181 14.90 -21.78 -12.19
N SER A 182 13.78 -22.03 -11.51
CA SER A 182 12.65 -22.77 -12.07
C SER A 182 12.07 -22.12 -13.34
N LEU A 183 11.93 -20.79 -13.34
CA LEU A 183 11.38 -20.06 -14.48
C LEU A 183 12.35 -19.99 -15.66
N LEU A 184 13.64 -19.86 -15.39
CA LEU A 184 14.66 -19.93 -16.43
C LEU A 184 14.65 -21.30 -17.12
N LEU A 185 14.48 -22.37 -16.35
CA LEU A 185 14.31 -23.71 -16.92
C LEU A 185 13.07 -23.78 -17.81
N GLU A 186 11.92 -23.28 -17.36
CA GLU A 186 10.70 -23.21 -18.19
C GLU A 186 10.91 -22.41 -19.49
N LYS A 187 11.51 -21.21 -19.41
CA LYS A 187 11.81 -20.37 -20.59
C LYS A 187 12.82 -21.05 -21.53
N SER A 188 13.82 -21.74 -21.00
CA SER A 188 14.80 -22.48 -21.81
C SER A 188 14.18 -23.66 -22.54
N ILE A 189 13.21 -24.36 -21.92
CA ILE A 189 12.43 -25.41 -22.59
C ILE A 189 11.60 -24.81 -23.74
N ASP A 190 10.97 -23.66 -23.51
CA ASP A 190 10.20 -22.96 -24.55
C ASP A 190 11.09 -22.46 -25.70
N GLN A 191 12.33 -22.06 -25.43
CA GLN A 191 13.31 -21.61 -26.42
C GLN A 191 13.89 -22.77 -27.25
N VAL A 192 14.18 -23.93 -26.64
CA VAL A 192 14.63 -25.12 -27.37
C VAL A 192 13.57 -25.59 -28.39
N VAL A 193 12.28 -25.43 -28.07
CA VAL A 193 11.17 -25.68 -29.02
C VAL A 193 11.13 -24.64 -30.17
N VAL A 194 11.72 -23.45 -29.99
CA VAL A 194 11.82 -22.41 -31.04
C VAL A 194 13.04 -22.62 -31.92
N GLU A 195 14.17 -23.06 -31.37
CA GLU A 195 15.39 -23.32 -32.13
C GLU A 195 15.23 -24.47 -33.13
N GLU A 196 14.40 -25.47 -32.85
CA GLU A 196 14.04 -26.51 -33.83
C GLU A 196 13.22 -25.96 -35.03
N VAL A 197 12.69 -24.73 -34.96
CA VAL A 197 11.84 -24.13 -36.01
C VAL A 197 12.53 -22.96 -36.73
N LYS A 198 13.65 -22.43 -36.23
CA LYS A 198 14.39 -21.33 -36.86
C LYS A 198 15.90 -21.60 -36.89
N ASN A 199 16.32 -22.34 -37.92
CA ASN A 199 17.68 -22.19 -38.44
C ASN A 199 17.76 -20.84 -39.15
N GLU A 200 18.40 -19.85 -38.52
CA GLU A 200 19.53 -19.09 -39.08
C GLU A 200 19.85 -17.88 -38.20
N ASN A 201 21.14 -17.83 -37.80
CA ASN A 201 21.95 -16.66 -37.48
C ASN A 201 21.33 -15.54 -36.63
N ASN A 202 21.81 -15.39 -35.40
CA ASN A 202 22.47 -14.16 -34.97
C ASN A 202 23.31 -14.39 -33.71
N ASN A 203 24.61 -14.12 -33.83
CA ASN A 203 25.49 -13.83 -32.70
C ASN A 203 25.25 -12.37 -32.34
N ASP A 204 24.71 -12.08 -31.15
CA ASP A 204 24.89 -10.76 -30.53
C ASP A 204 24.68 -10.84 -29.01
N ASN A 205 25.75 -10.54 -28.27
CA ASN A 205 25.87 -9.89 -26.95
C ASN A 205 24.63 -9.80 -26.02
N ASP A 206 24.11 -10.92 -25.51
CA ASP A 206 23.05 -10.92 -24.48
C ASP A 206 23.58 -10.89 -23.02
N ASP A 207 24.89 -10.95 -22.77
CA ASP A 207 25.46 -11.06 -21.41
C ASP A 207 25.20 -9.85 -20.47
N ASP A 208 24.78 -8.70 -21.01
CA ASP A 208 24.58 -7.45 -20.23
C ASP A 208 23.16 -7.30 -19.63
N ASP A 209 22.15 -8.06 -20.09
CA ASP A 209 20.78 -7.99 -19.56
C ASP A 209 20.56 -8.92 -18.34
N TRP A 210 21.29 -10.03 -18.27
CA TRP A 210 21.18 -11.04 -17.21
C TRP A 210 21.52 -10.50 -15.81
N THR A 211 22.59 -9.71 -15.68
CA THR A 211 23.04 -9.18 -14.37
C THR A 211 22.13 -8.08 -13.82
N ARG A 212 21.41 -7.38 -14.69
CA ARG A 212 20.48 -6.31 -14.32
C ARG A 212 19.18 -6.86 -13.74
N ASN A 213 18.69 -7.99 -14.26
CA ASN A 213 17.49 -8.67 -13.80
C ASN A 213 17.68 -9.37 -12.43
N GLU A 214 18.82 -10.01 -12.18
CA GLU A 214 19.12 -10.61 -10.85
C GLU A 214 19.14 -9.56 -9.72
N SER A 215 19.70 -8.38 -10.01
CA SER A 215 19.82 -7.26 -9.07
C SER A 215 18.46 -6.67 -8.67
N GLN A 216 17.48 -6.73 -9.58
CA GLN A 216 16.12 -6.27 -9.30
C GLN A 216 15.33 -7.21 -8.39
N MET A 217 15.72 -8.48 -8.34
CA MET A 217 14.92 -9.55 -7.75
C MET A 217 15.37 -9.94 -6.33
N CYS A 218 16.66 -9.75 -6.02
CA CYS A 218 17.18 -10.03 -4.68
C CYS A 218 16.73 -8.96 -3.66
N PHE A 219 16.22 -9.41 -2.51
CA PHE A 219 15.88 -8.52 -1.40
C PHE A 219 17.15 -8.12 -0.66
N SER A 220 17.51 -6.84 -0.78
CA SER A 220 18.62 -6.27 -0.04
C SER A 220 18.28 -4.84 0.36
N PRO A 221 18.38 -4.49 1.65
CA PRO A 221 18.18 -3.12 2.11
C PRO A 221 19.01 -2.07 1.36
N HIS A 222 20.16 -2.46 0.78
CA HIS A 222 20.96 -1.60 -0.09
C HIS A 222 20.21 -1.14 -1.35
N TYR A 223 19.43 -2.03 -1.99
CA TYR A 223 18.66 -1.73 -3.19
C TYR A 223 17.39 -0.93 -2.91
N ASN A 224 17.17 -0.55 -1.65
CA ASN A 224 15.99 0.17 -1.21
C ASN A 224 14.71 -0.60 -1.58
N ASN A 225 14.69 -1.93 -1.42
CA ASN A 225 13.50 -2.77 -1.62
C ASN A 225 13.07 -3.50 -0.33
N VAL A 226 13.71 -3.19 0.81
CA VAL A 226 13.38 -3.73 2.14
C VAL A 226 13.09 -2.58 3.10
N LEU A 227 11.97 -2.68 3.79
CA LEU A 227 11.55 -1.82 4.89
C LEU A 227 11.56 -2.61 6.20
N PHE A 228 11.89 -1.92 7.28
CA PHE A 228 11.85 -2.43 8.65
C PHE A 228 10.73 -1.70 9.39
N ALA A 229 9.81 -2.42 10.01
CA ALA A 229 8.60 -1.85 10.56
C ALA A 229 8.16 -2.49 11.88
N SER A 230 7.41 -1.71 12.63
CA SER A 230 6.45 -2.16 13.62
C SER A 230 5.14 -1.44 13.35
N ALA A 231 4.19 -2.13 12.72
CA ALA A 231 2.86 -1.58 12.49
C ALA A 231 2.08 -1.40 13.80
N LEU A 232 2.38 -2.19 14.84
CA LEU A 232 1.69 -2.02 16.12
C LEU A 232 2.10 -0.71 16.81
N ASP A 233 3.39 -0.36 16.75
CA ASP A 233 3.92 0.86 17.34
C ASP A 233 3.95 2.06 16.36
N GLY A 234 3.46 1.87 15.13
CA GLY A 234 3.24 2.93 14.14
C GLY A 234 4.50 3.47 13.47
N TRP A 235 5.59 2.70 13.40
CA TRP A 235 6.82 3.13 12.72
C TRP A 235 7.30 2.19 11.63
N ALA A 236 7.93 2.78 10.62
CA ALA A 236 8.73 2.06 9.64
C ALA A 236 9.88 2.91 9.13
N PHE A 237 10.93 2.25 8.67
CA PHE A 237 12.04 2.91 8.01
C PHE A 237 12.68 2.01 6.96
N GLY A 238 13.09 2.62 5.86
CA GLY A 238 14.13 2.11 4.97
C GLY A 238 15.49 2.71 5.30
N ILE A 239 16.55 2.14 4.73
CA ILE A 239 17.93 2.64 4.91
C ILE A 239 18.11 4.07 4.42
N HIS A 240 17.34 4.48 3.40
CA HIS A 240 17.44 5.82 2.83
C HIS A 240 17.15 6.93 3.85
N HIS A 241 16.20 6.74 4.78
CA HIS A 241 15.90 7.72 5.84
C HIS A 241 17.14 8.01 6.70
N PHE A 242 17.86 6.95 7.08
CA PHE A 242 19.06 7.06 7.90
C PHE A 242 20.27 7.51 7.08
N ALA A 243 20.35 7.14 5.79
CA ALA A 243 21.38 7.64 4.90
C ALA A 243 21.33 9.18 4.80
N ASP A 244 20.14 9.77 4.70
CA ASP A 244 19.97 11.23 4.67
C ASP A 244 20.33 11.90 5.99
N LEU A 245 19.93 11.31 7.11
CA LEU A 245 20.24 11.81 8.45
C LEU A 245 21.75 11.77 8.72
N TYR A 246 22.41 10.65 8.40
CA TYR A 246 23.84 10.47 8.64
C TYR A 246 24.74 11.11 7.58
N ALA A 247 24.24 11.39 6.38
CA ALA A 247 25.04 12.07 5.36
C ALA A 247 25.51 13.45 5.87
N LYS A 248 24.59 14.20 6.49
CA LYS A 248 24.90 15.51 7.10
C LYS A 248 25.79 15.35 8.34
N LYS A 249 25.48 14.38 9.21
CA LYS A 249 26.16 14.20 10.51
C LYS A 249 27.59 13.66 10.38
N LEU A 250 27.82 12.73 9.46
CA LEU A 250 29.11 12.06 9.26
C LEU A 250 29.93 12.67 8.12
N SER A 251 29.37 13.61 7.35
CA SER A 251 29.99 14.19 6.15
C SER A 251 30.37 13.13 5.10
N ILE A 252 29.58 12.06 5.00
CA ILE A 252 29.72 10.99 4.01
C ILE A 252 28.60 11.15 2.98
N LYS A 253 28.90 10.94 1.69
CA LYS A 253 27.89 11.00 0.62
C LYS A 253 26.76 9.99 0.86
N ARG A 254 25.51 10.39 0.60
CA ARG A 254 24.31 9.55 0.72
C ARG A 254 24.45 8.20 0.01
N GLU A 255 24.96 8.20 -1.22
CA GLU A 255 25.14 7.00 -2.04
C GLU A 255 26.07 5.96 -1.41
N VAL A 256 27.11 6.42 -0.72
CA VAL A 256 28.04 5.54 0.00
C VAL A 256 27.34 4.94 1.21
N LEU A 257 26.60 5.75 1.97
CA LEU A 257 25.83 5.26 3.12
C LEU A 257 24.74 4.27 2.72
N MET A 258 24.06 4.49 1.60
CA MET A 258 23.11 3.51 1.04
C MET A 258 23.75 2.14 0.80
N LYS A 259 25.04 2.09 0.43
CA LYS A 259 25.82 0.86 0.21
C LYS A 259 26.39 0.25 1.48
N THR A 260 26.72 1.09 2.47
CA THR A 260 27.50 0.65 3.64
C THR A 260 26.73 0.59 4.95
N LEU A 261 25.51 1.12 5.01
CA LEU A 261 24.67 1.03 6.22
C LEU A 261 24.21 -0.41 6.48
N TRP A 262 24.05 -1.20 5.42
CA TRP A 262 23.74 -2.63 5.51
C TRP A 262 24.95 -3.49 5.14
N GLY A 263 25.06 -4.66 5.76
CA GLY A 263 26.13 -5.62 5.49
C GLY A 263 27.31 -5.50 6.44
N ASP A 264 28.42 -6.15 6.08
CA ASP A 264 29.60 -6.29 6.93
C ASP A 264 30.53 -5.07 6.82
N PHE A 265 30.01 -3.90 7.18
CA PHE A 265 30.73 -2.63 7.24
C PHE A 265 30.69 -2.05 8.64
N TYR A 266 31.75 -1.37 9.05
CA TYR A 266 31.82 -0.63 10.31
C TYR A 266 32.39 0.77 10.09
N PHE A 267 31.95 1.72 10.92
CA PHE A 267 32.50 3.07 10.94
C PHE A 267 33.53 3.20 12.06
N ASP A 268 34.74 3.58 11.69
CA ASP A 268 35.77 3.90 12.67
C ASP A 268 35.67 5.37 13.07
N LYS A 269 35.36 5.60 14.35
CA LYS A 269 35.23 6.96 14.92
C LYS A 269 36.55 7.75 14.86
N LYS A 270 37.71 7.07 14.85
CA LYS A 270 39.01 7.74 14.81
C LYS A 270 39.32 8.27 13.42
N SER A 271 39.21 7.43 12.39
CA SER A 271 39.50 7.83 11.01
C SER A 271 38.31 8.47 10.28
N LYS A 272 37.11 8.47 10.87
CA LYS A 272 35.84 8.95 10.27
C LYS A 272 35.57 8.33 8.90
N ARG A 273 35.98 7.07 8.71
CA ARG A 273 35.83 6.33 7.47
C ARG A 273 35.12 5.01 7.72
N VAL A 274 34.49 4.51 6.67
CA VAL A 274 33.81 3.22 6.66
C VAL A 274 34.74 2.17 6.10
N TYR A 275 34.84 1.03 6.77
CA TYR A 275 35.64 -0.12 6.34
C TYR A 275 34.77 -1.38 6.27
N LYS A 276 35.17 -2.30 5.39
CA LYS A 276 34.60 -3.65 5.31
C LYS A 276 35.24 -4.57 6.36
N GLY A 277 34.53 -5.63 6.76
CA GLY A 277 35.06 -6.65 7.66
C GLY A 277 34.82 -6.31 9.13
N ALA A 278 33.59 -5.94 9.49
CA ALA A 278 33.24 -5.64 10.87
C ALA A 278 33.40 -6.89 11.74
N GLN A 279 32.82 -8.01 11.29
CA GLN A 279 32.85 -9.29 12.00
C GLN A 279 34.28 -9.80 12.21
N GLY A 280 35.10 -9.82 11.15
CA GLY A 280 36.48 -10.29 11.21
C GLY A 280 37.38 -9.46 12.14
N LYS A 281 36.99 -8.22 12.46
CA LYS A 281 37.71 -7.32 13.37
C LYS A 281 37.03 -7.17 14.73
N GLY A 282 35.99 -7.96 15.02
CA GLY A 282 35.21 -7.84 16.26
C GLY A 282 34.51 -6.48 16.44
N GLN A 283 34.28 -5.76 15.33
CA GLN A 283 33.57 -4.48 15.33
C GLN A 283 32.09 -4.71 15.05
N LYS A 284 31.25 -3.83 15.61
CA LYS A 284 29.80 -3.88 15.35
C LYS A 284 29.50 -3.38 13.93
N PRO A 285 28.57 -4.00 13.19
CA PRO A 285 28.12 -3.51 11.90
C PRO A 285 27.48 -2.11 11.99
N MET A 286 27.54 -1.36 10.91
CA MET A 286 26.97 -0.01 10.81
C MET A 286 25.50 0.04 11.14
N PHE A 287 24.73 -0.93 10.64
CA PHE A 287 23.31 -1.04 10.92
C PHE A 287 23.03 -1.13 12.43
N VAL A 288 23.84 -1.90 13.16
CA VAL A 288 23.72 -2.05 14.61
C VAL A 288 24.07 -0.73 15.30
N GLN A 289 25.24 -0.16 15.00
CA GLN A 289 25.74 1.05 15.66
C GLN A 289 24.86 2.29 15.42
N CYS A 290 24.32 2.44 14.21
CA CYS A 290 23.67 3.67 13.78
C CYS A 290 22.14 3.61 13.86
N ILE A 291 21.55 2.42 13.81
CA ILE A 291 20.09 2.24 13.72
C ILE A 291 19.58 1.42 14.91
N LEU A 292 19.96 0.15 15.01
CA LEU A 292 19.37 -0.75 16.01
C LEU A 292 19.66 -0.33 17.46
N GLU A 293 20.88 0.13 17.77
CA GLU A 293 21.20 0.61 19.13
C GLU A 293 20.31 1.79 19.55
N ASN A 294 19.99 2.71 18.64
CA ASN A 294 19.11 3.83 18.92
C ASN A 294 17.68 3.35 19.18
N LEU A 295 17.15 2.45 18.34
CA LEU A 295 15.82 1.87 18.53
C LEU A 295 15.74 1.12 19.87
N TRP A 296 16.71 0.26 20.17
CA TRP A 296 16.76 -0.46 21.45
C TRP A 296 16.81 0.49 22.64
N SER A 297 17.60 1.57 22.54
CA SER A 297 17.68 2.56 23.62
C SER A 297 16.34 3.24 23.90
N VAL A 298 15.52 3.49 22.86
CA VAL A 298 14.18 4.05 22.99
C VAL A 298 13.25 3.09 23.73
N TYR A 299 13.18 1.84 23.27
CA TYR A 299 12.35 0.80 23.90
C TYR A 299 12.78 0.50 25.34
N GLU A 300 14.09 0.40 25.59
CA GLU A 300 14.62 0.18 26.94
C GLU A 300 14.30 1.35 27.88
N THR A 301 14.37 2.59 27.39
CA THR A 301 14.08 3.79 28.19
C THR A 301 12.60 3.90 28.52
N ILE A 302 11.72 3.67 27.53
CA ILE A 302 10.27 3.91 27.66
C ILE A 302 9.54 2.73 28.29
N ILE A 303 9.74 1.52 27.77
CA ILE A 303 8.97 0.34 28.19
C ILE A 303 9.61 -0.33 29.41
N ILE A 304 10.92 -0.56 29.37
CA ILE A 304 11.61 -1.40 30.37
C ILE A 304 11.94 -0.59 31.63
N ARG A 305 12.63 0.55 31.49
CA ARG A 305 13.15 1.34 32.63
C ARG A 305 12.22 2.46 33.07
N ARG A 306 11.33 2.95 32.20
CA ARG A 306 10.42 4.09 32.43
C ARG A 306 11.15 5.35 32.92
N ASP A 307 12.27 5.66 32.27
CA ASP A 307 13.13 6.79 32.62
C ASP A 307 12.72 8.06 31.84
N ASN A 308 11.93 8.91 32.49
CA ASN A 308 11.38 10.12 31.89
C ASN A 308 12.44 11.18 31.54
N GLU A 309 13.53 11.26 32.30
CA GLU A 309 14.59 12.24 32.04
C GLU A 309 15.40 11.87 30.79
N LYS A 310 15.70 10.57 30.63
CA LYS A 310 16.35 10.09 29.41
C LYS A 310 15.42 10.20 28.21
N LEU A 311 14.12 9.96 28.37
CA LEU A 311 13.14 10.16 27.29
C LEU A 311 13.15 11.60 26.78
N GLU A 312 13.18 12.60 27.66
CA GLU A 312 13.23 14.01 27.27
C GLU A 312 14.51 14.35 26.49
N LYS A 313 15.66 13.80 26.92
CA LYS A 313 16.94 13.94 26.19
C LYS A 313 16.89 13.30 24.81
N ILE A 314 16.32 12.10 24.70
CA ILE A 314 16.17 11.39 23.43
C ILE A 314 15.22 12.16 22.49
N ALA A 315 14.06 12.59 22.98
CA ALA A 315 13.11 13.39 22.22
C ALA A 315 13.75 14.68 21.69
N THR A 316 14.53 15.37 22.53
CA THR A 316 15.27 16.58 22.12
C THR A 316 16.32 16.27 21.04
N SER A 317 17.04 15.15 21.15
CA SER A 317 18.06 14.75 20.16
C SER A 317 17.47 14.37 18.80
N ILE A 318 16.26 13.82 18.80
CA ILE A 318 15.52 13.44 17.60
C ILE A 318 14.80 14.66 17.00
N GLY A 319 14.51 15.68 17.83
CA GLY A 319 13.72 16.84 17.45
C GLY A 319 12.21 16.65 17.63
N ALA A 320 11.80 15.62 18.37
CA ALA A 320 10.40 15.35 18.68
C ALA A 320 9.89 16.27 19.81
N LYS A 321 8.70 16.83 19.63
CA LYS A 321 8.01 17.66 20.61
C LYS A 321 7.03 16.79 21.39
N LEU A 322 7.42 16.43 22.62
CA LEU A 322 6.57 15.72 23.57
C LEU A 322 6.14 16.67 24.68
N THR A 323 4.86 16.66 25.06
CA THR A 323 4.41 17.45 26.21
C THR A 323 4.73 16.71 27.52
N PRO A 324 4.90 17.42 28.65
CA PRO A 324 5.09 16.78 29.95
C PRO A 324 3.95 15.85 30.38
N ARG A 325 2.74 16.04 29.83
CA ARG A 325 1.59 15.15 30.05
C ARG A 325 1.75 13.83 29.31
N ASP A 326 2.25 13.87 28.09
CA ASP A 326 2.48 12.67 27.27
C ASP A 326 3.58 11.79 27.88
N ILE A 327 4.66 12.42 28.36
CA ILE A 327 5.80 11.74 29.01
C ILE A 327 5.36 10.98 30.26
N ARG A 328 4.44 11.55 31.05
CA ARG A 328 3.97 10.99 32.31
C ARG A 328 2.71 10.12 32.16
N HIS A 329 2.34 9.75 30.95
CA HIS A 329 1.17 8.94 30.70
C HIS A 329 1.28 7.55 31.35
N THR A 330 0.18 7.03 31.89
CA THR A 330 0.15 5.75 32.61
C THR A 330 0.56 4.56 31.74
N ASP A 331 0.12 4.59 30.48
CA ASP A 331 0.47 3.61 29.46
C ASP A 331 1.76 4.05 28.73
N PRO A 332 2.86 3.26 28.80
CA PRO A 332 4.13 3.59 28.14
C PRO A 332 4.07 3.52 26.61
N TYR A 333 3.09 2.83 26.02
CA TYR A 333 2.96 2.75 24.56
C TYR A 333 2.47 4.07 23.94
N VAL A 334 1.78 4.92 24.71
CA VAL A 334 1.32 6.23 24.24
C VAL A 334 2.48 7.18 23.90
N PRO A 335 3.43 7.48 24.82
CA PRO A 335 4.58 8.29 24.50
C PRO A 335 5.50 7.63 23.45
N LEU A 336 5.59 6.30 23.43
CA LEU A 336 6.32 5.54 22.41
C LEU A 336 5.76 5.83 21.00
N HIS A 337 4.46 5.62 20.81
CA HIS A 337 3.77 5.84 19.54
C HIS A 337 3.83 7.33 19.11
N LEU A 338 3.73 8.27 20.05
CA LEU A 338 3.88 9.70 19.75
C LEU A 338 5.29 10.06 19.29
N LEU A 339 6.32 9.52 19.96
CA LEU A 339 7.72 9.73 19.59
C LEU A 339 7.97 9.17 18.19
N PHE A 340 7.55 7.93 17.93
CA PHE A 340 7.78 7.26 16.66
C PHE A 340 7.01 7.86 15.50
N ASN A 341 5.78 8.34 15.70
CA ASN A 341 5.04 9.06 14.66
C ASN A 341 5.73 10.37 14.23
N GLN A 342 6.50 11.01 15.13
CA GLN A 342 7.27 12.20 14.77
C GLN A 342 8.64 11.86 14.19
N TRP A 343 9.23 10.74 14.64
CA TRP A 343 10.58 10.35 14.22
C TRP A 343 10.61 9.55 12.91
N LEU A 344 9.84 8.47 12.84
CA LEU A 344 9.85 7.47 11.76
C LEU A 344 8.40 7.03 11.45
N PRO A 345 7.53 7.93 10.97
CA PRO A 345 6.15 7.59 10.68
C PRO A 345 6.07 6.51 9.59
N ILE A 346 5.25 5.48 9.84
CA ILE A 346 5.13 4.31 8.97
C ILE A 346 4.63 4.64 7.56
N ALA A 347 3.61 5.50 7.44
CA ALA A 347 2.97 5.75 6.16
C ALA A 347 3.86 6.49 5.15
N PRO A 348 4.54 7.61 5.50
CA PRO A 348 5.50 8.24 4.60
C PRO A 348 6.62 7.29 4.18
N ALA A 349 7.16 6.48 5.11
CA ALA A 349 8.23 5.53 4.79
C ALA A 349 7.79 4.47 3.77
N VAL A 350 6.56 3.96 3.88
CA VAL A 350 6.00 3.00 2.93
C VAL A 350 5.66 3.66 1.60
N PHE A 351 5.00 4.82 1.61
CA PHE A 351 4.62 5.50 0.37
C PHE A 351 5.81 6.03 -0.42
N ASP A 352 6.83 6.56 0.25
CA ASP A 352 8.07 6.99 -0.39
C ASP A 352 8.77 5.83 -1.09
N MET A 353 8.75 4.64 -0.47
CA MET A 353 9.28 3.42 -1.06
C MET A 353 8.46 3.00 -2.28
N VAL A 354 7.14 3.03 -2.17
CA VAL A 354 6.22 2.68 -3.26
C VAL A 354 6.44 3.58 -4.47
N VAL A 355 6.51 4.90 -4.26
CA VAL A 355 6.70 5.87 -5.35
C VAL A 355 8.05 5.66 -6.06
N VAL A 356 9.11 5.31 -5.32
CA VAL A 356 10.46 5.13 -5.88
C VAL A 356 10.63 3.79 -6.59
N GLN A 357 10.13 2.71 -5.99
CA GLN A 357 10.40 1.35 -6.48
C GLN A 357 9.40 0.88 -7.51
N LEU A 358 8.12 1.27 -7.40
CA LEU A 358 7.10 0.76 -8.30
C LEU A 358 7.04 1.55 -9.60
N PRO A 359 6.83 0.86 -10.74
CA PRO A 359 6.57 1.51 -12.00
C PRO A 359 5.24 2.27 -11.95
N HIS A 360 5.14 3.35 -12.71
CA HIS A 360 3.85 3.94 -13.04
C HIS A 360 3.10 3.05 -14.06
N PRO A 361 1.77 3.13 -14.17
CA PRO A 361 0.97 2.38 -15.14
C PRO A 361 1.48 2.38 -16.58
N LYS A 362 2.08 3.48 -17.09
CA LYS A 362 2.69 3.51 -18.44
C LYS A 362 3.96 2.63 -18.60
N ALA A 363 4.62 2.28 -17.50
CA ALA A 363 5.85 1.47 -17.48
C ALA A 363 5.56 0.02 -17.06
N LEU A 364 4.37 -0.47 -17.41
CA LEU A 364 3.99 -1.86 -17.21
C LEU A 364 4.93 -2.80 -17.97
N ASN A 365 5.26 -3.94 -17.36
CA ASN A 365 6.04 -4.97 -18.01
C ASN A 365 5.29 -5.52 -19.23
N ILE A 366 5.96 -5.61 -20.38
CA ILE A 366 5.41 -6.14 -21.62
C ILE A 366 4.93 -7.59 -21.42
N GLU A 367 5.68 -8.41 -20.68
CA GLU A 367 5.30 -9.79 -20.38
C GLU A 367 3.96 -9.85 -19.63
N LYS A 368 3.70 -8.87 -18.76
CA LYS A 368 2.42 -8.77 -18.03
C LYS A 368 1.27 -8.40 -18.96
N ILE A 369 1.48 -7.44 -19.87
CA ILE A 369 0.46 -7.04 -20.84
C ILE A 369 0.06 -8.24 -21.71
N GLU A 370 1.05 -9.00 -22.19
CA GLU A 370 0.80 -10.19 -23.00
C GLU A 370 0.03 -11.25 -22.21
N GLN A 371 0.40 -11.53 -20.97
CA GLN A 371 -0.34 -12.46 -20.10
C GLN A 371 -1.78 -12.03 -19.81
N LEU A 372 -2.08 -10.73 -19.80
CA LEU A 372 -3.44 -10.23 -19.64
C LEU A 372 -4.26 -10.37 -20.92
N MET A 373 -3.62 -10.28 -22.09
CA MET A 373 -4.27 -10.37 -23.40
C MET A 373 -4.46 -11.82 -23.88
N CYS A 374 -3.55 -12.73 -23.54
CA CYS A 374 -3.61 -14.13 -23.96
C CYS A 374 -3.42 -15.12 -22.79
N ASN A 375 -4.09 -16.27 -22.89
CA ASN A 375 -3.86 -17.37 -21.97
C ASN A 375 -2.42 -17.90 -22.10
N LYS A 376 -1.83 -18.33 -20.97
CA LYS A 376 -0.46 -18.88 -20.89
C LYS A 376 -0.16 -20.04 -21.86
N SER A 377 -1.18 -20.71 -22.39
CA SER A 377 -1.04 -21.81 -23.35
C SER A 377 -0.82 -21.37 -24.80
N ARG A 378 -0.92 -20.07 -25.11
CA ARG A 378 -0.81 -19.54 -26.48
C ARG A 378 0.19 -18.40 -26.51
N ARG A 379 0.95 -18.31 -27.60
CA ARG A 379 1.88 -17.19 -27.86
C ARG A 379 1.12 -15.97 -28.34
N PHE A 380 1.56 -14.79 -27.91
CA PHE A 380 0.96 -13.52 -28.33
C PHE A 380 1.06 -13.30 -29.86
N ASP A 381 2.17 -13.73 -30.47
CA ASP A 381 2.44 -13.55 -31.90
C ASP A 381 1.45 -14.26 -32.83
N THR A 382 0.70 -15.25 -32.33
CA THR A 382 -0.29 -15.98 -33.12
C THR A 382 -1.66 -15.28 -33.17
N LEU A 383 -1.83 -14.19 -32.43
CA LEU A 383 -3.07 -13.41 -32.43
C LEU A 383 -3.24 -12.60 -33.73
N LEU A 384 -4.48 -12.23 -34.04
CA LEU A 384 -4.80 -11.39 -35.19
C LEU A 384 -4.08 -10.03 -35.11
N PRO A 385 -3.67 -9.44 -36.25
CA PRO A 385 -3.01 -8.13 -36.26
C PRO A 385 -3.79 -7.02 -35.57
N GLU A 386 -5.14 -7.00 -35.65
CA GLU A 386 -5.93 -6.00 -34.93
C GLU A 386 -5.84 -6.17 -33.40
N THR A 387 -5.84 -7.41 -32.92
CA THR A 387 -5.65 -7.71 -31.50
C THR A 387 -4.24 -7.33 -31.05
N GLN A 388 -3.23 -7.53 -31.91
CA GLN A 388 -1.86 -7.11 -31.61
C GLN A 388 -1.72 -5.59 -31.50
N GLN A 389 -2.50 -4.81 -32.25
CA GLN A 389 -2.50 -3.35 -32.14
C GLN A 389 -2.97 -2.85 -30.76
N LEU A 390 -3.86 -3.59 -30.08
CA LEU A 390 -4.32 -3.23 -28.73
C LEU A 390 -3.18 -3.22 -27.71
N LYS A 391 -2.09 -3.97 -27.95
CA LYS A 391 -0.89 -3.93 -27.10
C LYS A 391 -0.30 -2.52 -27.03
N GLN A 392 -0.34 -1.75 -28.12
CA GLN A 392 0.14 -0.37 -28.12
C GLN A 392 -0.73 0.53 -27.22
N ALA A 393 -2.04 0.30 -27.18
CA ALA A 393 -2.94 1.02 -26.27
C ALA A 393 -2.64 0.72 -24.80
N PHE A 394 -2.32 -0.54 -24.45
CA PHE A 394 -1.85 -0.89 -23.10
C PHE A 394 -0.54 -0.19 -22.72
N ILE A 395 0.41 -0.10 -23.66
CA ILE A 395 1.72 0.53 -23.42
C ILE A 395 1.58 2.04 -23.25
N ASN A 396 0.81 2.69 -24.13
CA ASN A 396 0.60 4.13 -24.07
C ASN A 396 -0.16 4.54 -22.81
N CYS A 397 -1.13 3.72 -22.39
CA CYS A 397 -1.99 3.96 -21.23
C CYS A 397 -2.53 5.41 -21.23
N SER A 398 -3.03 5.89 -22.38
CA SER A 398 -3.54 7.27 -22.48
C SER A 398 -4.94 7.37 -21.88
N SER A 399 -5.25 8.57 -21.38
CA SER A 399 -6.59 8.95 -20.93
C SER A 399 -7.41 9.65 -22.03
N ASP A 400 -6.88 9.69 -23.26
CA ASP A 400 -7.52 10.36 -24.39
C ASP A 400 -8.82 9.67 -24.82
N ASP A 401 -9.78 10.49 -25.25
CA ASP A 401 -11.07 10.01 -25.74
C ASP A 401 -10.98 9.26 -27.08
N HIS A 402 -9.85 9.35 -27.77
CA HIS A 402 -9.60 8.70 -29.07
C HIS A 402 -8.99 7.29 -28.95
N GLU A 403 -8.44 6.94 -27.77
CA GLU A 403 -7.88 5.60 -27.53
C GLU A 403 -8.99 4.58 -27.19
N PRO A 404 -8.80 3.29 -27.54
CA PRO A 404 -9.74 2.25 -27.17
C PRO A 404 -9.80 2.07 -25.66
N VAL A 405 -11.02 2.05 -25.10
CA VAL A 405 -11.21 1.80 -23.67
C VAL A 405 -11.00 0.31 -23.36
N ILE A 406 -9.96 0.01 -22.59
CA ILE A 406 -9.62 -1.37 -22.18
C ILE A 406 -9.76 -1.51 -20.67
N ILE A 407 -10.59 -2.46 -20.26
CA ILE A 407 -10.92 -2.70 -18.84
C ILE A 407 -10.74 -4.18 -18.54
N TYR A 408 -10.01 -4.47 -17.47
CA TYR A 408 -9.92 -5.80 -16.90
C TYR A 408 -10.81 -5.88 -15.67
N VAL A 409 -11.90 -6.63 -15.77
CA VAL A 409 -12.79 -6.90 -14.64
C VAL A 409 -12.36 -8.20 -13.98
N SER A 410 -11.80 -8.09 -12.77
CA SER A 410 -11.33 -9.28 -12.07
C SER A 410 -12.45 -9.94 -11.24
N LYS A 411 -13.41 -9.16 -10.74
CA LYS A 411 -14.51 -9.68 -9.94
C LYS A 411 -15.77 -8.82 -10.02
N LEU A 412 -16.93 -9.45 -9.93
CA LEU A 412 -18.24 -8.81 -9.82
C LEU A 412 -18.90 -9.23 -8.50
N PHE A 413 -19.51 -8.28 -7.81
CA PHE A 413 -20.21 -8.51 -6.55
C PHE A 413 -21.60 -7.90 -6.61
N SER A 414 -22.61 -8.62 -6.14
CA SER A 414 -23.94 -8.05 -5.93
C SER A 414 -23.97 -7.26 -4.62
N VAL A 415 -24.46 -6.03 -4.67
CA VAL A 415 -24.57 -5.12 -3.52
C VAL A 415 -25.93 -4.44 -3.57
N ASN A 416 -26.60 -4.37 -2.41
CA ASN A 416 -27.83 -3.62 -2.27
C ASN A 416 -27.52 -2.12 -2.47
N GLN A 417 -28.39 -1.41 -3.18
CA GLN A 417 -28.20 0.01 -3.47
C GLN A 417 -27.92 0.86 -2.20
N ASN A 418 -28.50 0.50 -1.06
CA ASN A 418 -28.31 1.19 0.22
C ASN A 418 -26.89 1.05 0.79
N ALA A 419 -26.16 -0.01 0.42
CA ALA A 419 -24.80 -0.27 0.90
C ALA A 419 -23.72 0.46 0.10
N LEU A 420 -24.08 1.18 -0.97
CA LEU A 420 -23.15 2.00 -1.75
C LEU A 420 -22.59 3.15 -0.90
N SER A 421 -21.31 3.48 -1.07
CA SER A 421 -20.63 4.56 -0.35
C SER A 421 -21.27 5.95 -0.57
N GLN A 422 -21.99 6.13 -1.68
CA GLN A 422 -22.76 7.34 -1.97
C GLN A 422 -24.02 7.48 -1.08
N ASN A 423 -24.54 6.34 -0.59
CA ASN A 423 -25.74 6.25 0.23
C ASN A 423 -25.42 5.98 1.71
N LYS A 424 -24.17 5.65 2.05
CA LYS A 424 -23.70 5.59 3.44
C LYS A 424 -23.65 7.00 4.04
N TYR A 425 -24.19 7.17 5.24
CA TYR A 425 -24.21 8.42 5.98
C TYR A 425 -22.78 8.96 6.17
N LYS A 426 -22.43 10.06 5.49
CA LYS A 426 -21.19 10.79 5.77
C LYS A 426 -21.38 11.59 7.07
N PRO A 427 -20.51 11.43 8.10
CA PRO A 427 -20.54 12.34 9.23
C PRO A 427 -20.22 13.75 8.71
N LEU A 428 -21.16 14.68 8.90
CA LEU A 428 -21.06 16.05 8.41
C LEU A 428 -19.80 16.73 8.97
N THR A 429 -19.01 17.37 8.11
CA THR A 429 -17.89 18.21 8.56
C THR A 429 -18.41 19.49 9.21
N ALA A 430 -17.59 20.17 10.03
CA ALA A 430 -17.99 21.43 10.67
C ALA A 430 -18.38 22.51 9.65
N GLU A 431 -17.76 22.50 8.47
CA GLU A 431 -18.08 23.36 7.34
C GLU A 431 -19.42 22.98 6.70
N ASP A 432 -19.71 21.70 6.50
CA ASP A 432 -21.02 21.24 6.01
C ASP A 432 -22.15 21.61 6.98
N ILE A 433 -21.90 21.56 8.29
CA ILE A 433 -22.84 21.98 9.33
C ILE A 433 -23.05 23.51 9.28
N ALA A 434 -21.98 24.28 9.06
CA ALA A 434 -22.06 25.73 8.93
C ALA A 434 -22.84 26.14 7.67
N GLN A 435 -22.53 25.54 6.52
CA GLN A 435 -23.24 25.76 5.26
C GLN A 435 -24.71 25.35 5.38
N ARG A 436 -25.04 24.22 6.02
CA ARG A 436 -26.45 23.84 6.27
C ARG A 436 -27.17 24.81 7.19
N ARG A 437 -26.50 25.33 8.23
CA ARG A 437 -27.08 26.36 9.12
C ARG A 437 -27.35 27.65 8.34
N GLU A 438 -26.47 28.03 7.44
CA GLU A 438 -26.62 29.23 6.61
C GLU A 438 -27.76 29.06 5.58
N LEU A 439 -27.86 27.89 4.95
CA LEU A 439 -28.97 27.51 4.06
C LEU A 439 -30.31 27.45 4.79
N LEU A 440 -30.34 26.95 6.03
CA LEU A 440 -31.53 26.96 6.88
C LEU A 440 -31.92 28.38 7.29
N ARG A 441 -30.93 29.23 7.56
CA ARG A 441 -31.14 30.65 7.88
C ARG A 441 -31.70 31.41 6.68
N GLN A 442 -31.19 31.17 5.46
CA GLN A 442 -31.75 31.71 4.22
C GLN A 442 -33.18 31.22 3.99
N LYS A 443 -33.45 29.91 4.14
CA LYS A 443 -34.82 29.38 4.01
C LYS A 443 -35.78 29.89 5.09
N GLN A 444 -35.29 30.20 6.29
CA GLN A 444 -36.09 30.84 7.34
C GLN A 444 -36.38 32.30 7.00
N LEU A 445 -35.38 33.02 6.47
CA LEU A 445 -35.55 34.39 5.98
C LEU A 445 -36.58 34.43 4.83
N ASP A 446 -36.47 33.51 3.87
CA ASP A 446 -37.42 33.36 2.76
C ASP A 446 -38.83 33.03 3.25
N LYS A 447 -38.97 32.17 4.27
CA LYS A 447 -40.27 31.86 4.90
C LYS A 447 -40.84 33.04 5.69
N THR A 448 -40.01 33.85 6.34
CA THR A 448 -40.47 35.09 7.00
C THR A 448 -40.91 36.13 5.98
N THR A 449 -40.23 36.27 4.84
CA THR A 449 -40.70 37.14 3.73
C THR A 449 -41.99 36.63 3.08
N ILE A 450 -42.18 35.31 2.96
CA ILE A 450 -43.42 34.74 2.42
C ILE A 450 -44.59 34.90 3.43
N ASN A 451 -44.33 34.85 4.74
CA ASN A 451 -45.36 35.06 5.76
C ASN A 451 -45.74 36.54 5.96
N GLU A 452 -44.93 37.51 5.49
CA GLU A 452 -45.30 38.93 5.48
C GLU A 452 -46.23 39.31 4.32
N GLU A 453 -46.37 38.47 3.28
CA GLU A 453 -47.27 38.71 2.15
C GLU A 453 -48.68 38.08 2.30
N SER A 454 -48.95 37.35 3.38
CA SER A 454 -50.25 36.72 3.62
C SER A 454 -50.80 36.96 5.02
N SER A 455 -51.08 38.22 5.36
CA SER A 455 -51.95 38.58 6.47
C SER A 455 -53.38 38.83 5.98
N ASN A 456 -54.29 37.86 6.17
CA ASN A 456 -55.73 38.08 6.44
C ASN A 456 -56.49 36.76 6.63
N LYS A 457 -56.68 36.32 7.89
CA LYS A 457 -57.97 35.93 8.51
C LYS A 457 -57.78 35.34 9.92
N GLU A 458 -58.68 35.74 10.81
CA GLU A 458 -58.73 35.59 12.27
C GLU A 458 -58.93 34.13 12.75
N ILE A 459 -58.17 33.66 13.76
CA ILE A 459 -58.44 33.50 15.23
C ILE A 459 -59.50 32.42 15.61
N ILE A 460 -59.10 31.41 16.41
CA ILE A 460 -59.58 31.05 17.78
C ILE A 460 -58.80 29.83 18.35
N GLU A 461 -58.13 30.07 19.50
CA GLU A 461 -57.84 29.28 20.74
C GLU A 461 -57.89 27.73 20.77
N LYS A 462 -57.17 26.94 21.60
CA LYS A 462 -56.18 27.07 22.70
C LYS A 462 -55.70 25.65 23.07
N ASP A 463 -54.48 25.53 23.62
CA ASP A 463 -53.97 24.51 24.59
C ASP A 463 -53.97 23.01 24.21
N GLN A 464 -53.01 22.13 24.54
CA GLN A 464 -51.94 22.10 25.54
C GLN A 464 -50.87 21.05 25.14
N THR A 465 -49.61 21.35 25.47
CA THR A 465 -48.48 20.45 25.83
C THR A 465 -48.54 18.96 25.47
N LYS A 466 -47.70 18.53 24.52
CA LYS A 466 -46.99 17.23 24.57
C LYS A 466 -45.58 17.38 24.01
N THR A 467 -44.61 17.24 24.91
CA THR A 467 -43.24 16.81 24.65
C THR A 467 -43.27 15.44 23.99
N GLU A 468 -42.86 15.33 22.73
CA GLU A 468 -42.34 14.10 22.14
C GLU A 468 -41.19 14.46 21.19
N ASN A 469 -40.04 13.82 21.43
CA ASN A 469 -38.84 13.89 20.61
C ASN A 469 -39.17 13.39 19.19
N GLY A 470 -39.38 14.31 18.26
CA GLY A 470 -39.54 14.01 16.85
C GLY A 470 -38.20 13.67 16.19
N THR A 471 -37.72 12.44 16.36
CA THR A 471 -36.89 11.80 15.33
C THR A 471 -37.76 11.61 14.10
N MET A 472 -37.67 12.54 13.15
CA MET A 472 -38.21 12.33 11.81
C MET A 472 -37.38 11.23 11.15
N ASN A 473 -37.94 10.02 11.08
CA ASN A 473 -37.44 8.97 10.22
C ASN A 473 -37.49 9.48 8.76
N PRO A 474 -36.41 9.37 7.97
CA PRO A 474 -36.50 9.63 6.55
C PRO A 474 -37.42 8.58 5.94
N VAL A 475 -38.28 9.02 5.02
CA VAL A 475 -39.05 8.12 4.15
C VAL A 475 -38.05 7.28 3.36
N GLU A 476 -37.88 6.03 3.76
CA GLU A 476 -37.17 5.01 2.99
C GLU A 476 -38.03 4.70 1.76
N THR A 477 -37.69 5.30 0.63
CA THR A 477 -38.07 4.71 -0.66
C THR A 477 -37.21 3.47 -0.84
N GLU A 478 -37.67 2.33 -0.34
CA GLU A 478 -37.07 1.01 -0.54
C GLU A 478 -37.17 0.59 -2.00
N SER A 479 -36.21 1.00 -2.83
CA SER A 479 -35.92 0.27 -4.07
C SER A 479 -34.96 -0.87 -3.74
N ASN A 480 -35.49 -2.08 -3.58
CA ASN A 480 -34.74 -3.33 -3.47
C ASN A 480 -34.12 -3.75 -4.82
N GLU A 481 -33.40 -2.84 -5.47
CA GLU A 481 -32.64 -3.16 -6.67
C GLU A 481 -31.21 -3.57 -6.30
N ASN A 482 -30.89 -4.83 -6.59
CA ASN A 482 -29.53 -5.34 -6.46
C ASN A 482 -28.68 -4.80 -7.60
N MET A 483 -27.60 -4.08 -7.25
CA MET A 483 -26.63 -3.57 -8.21
C MET A 483 -25.39 -4.44 -8.23
N PHE A 484 -24.74 -4.56 -9.38
CA PHE A 484 -23.44 -5.21 -9.48
C PHE A 484 -22.32 -4.18 -9.40
N LEU A 485 -21.39 -4.37 -8.46
CA LEU A 485 -20.12 -3.66 -8.39
C LEU A 485 -19.03 -4.49 -9.05
N ALA A 486 -18.33 -3.87 -9.99
CA ALA A 486 -17.16 -4.45 -10.63
C ALA A 486 -15.89 -4.00 -9.92
N PHE A 487 -15.05 -4.96 -9.56
CA PHE A 487 -13.67 -4.73 -9.16
C PHE A 487 -12.78 -4.90 -10.37
N ALA A 488 -12.31 -3.77 -10.89
CA ALA A 488 -11.72 -3.68 -12.21
C ALA A 488 -10.62 -2.61 -12.27
N ARG A 489 -9.75 -2.75 -13.26
CA ARG A 489 -8.75 -1.76 -13.62
C ARG A 489 -8.97 -1.32 -15.06
N VAL A 490 -8.87 -0.03 -15.29
CA VAL A 490 -8.82 0.57 -16.62
C VAL A 490 -7.35 0.66 -17.03
N TYR A 491 -7.01 0.10 -18.19
CA TYR A 491 -5.64 0.06 -18.72
C TYR A 491 -5.40 1.08 -19.84
N SER A 492 -6.44 1.47 -20.57
CA SER A 492 -6.39 2.51 -21.59
C SER A 492 -7.77 3.15 -21.75
N GLY A 493 -7.79 4.44 -22.10
CA GLY A 493 -8.98 5.25 -22.35
C GLY A 493 -9.72 5.69 -21.08
N ARG A 494 -10.76 6.50 -21.27
CA ARG A 494 -11.60 7.06 -20.20
C ARG A 494 -13.01 6.47 -20.21
N LEU A 495 -13.45 5.90 -19.09
CA LEU A 495 -14.83 5.44 -18.92
C LEU A 495 -15.76 6.63 -18.60
N LYS A 496 -16.86 6.75 -19.33
CA LYS A 496 -17.89 7.78 -19.11
C LYS A 496 -19.25 7.17 -18.74
N ARG A 497 -20.01 7.87 -17.91
CA ARG A 497 -21.38 7.44 -17.55
C ARG A 497 -22.25 7.38 -18.81
N GLY A 498 -22.91 6.24 -19.03
CA GLY A 498 -23.75 6.00 -20.21
C GLY A 498 -23.00 5.51 -21.45
N GLN A 499 -21.69 5.31 -21.36
CA GLN A 499 -20.89 4.71 -22.44
C GLN A 499 -21.27 3.25 -22.65
N LYS A 500 -21.46 2.87 -23.92
CA LYS A 500 -21.64 1.47 -24.30
C LYS A 500 -20.27 0.83 -24.44
N ILE A 501 -20.06 -0.28 -23.74
CA ILE A 501 -18.84 -1.09 -23.80
C ILE A 501 -19.18 -2.50 -24.25
N PHE A 502 -18.26 -3.14 -24.95
CA PHE A 502 -18.39 -4.54 -25.33
C PHE A 502 -17.74 -5.42 -24.26
N ILE A 503 -18.46 -6.41 -23.74
CA ILE A 503 -17.97 -7.31 -22.70
C ILE A 503 -17.50 -8.60 -23.36
N LEU A 504 -16.20 -8.88 -23.24
CA LEU A 504 -15.62 -10.16 -23.67
C LEU A 504 -15.89 -11.23 -22.62
N SER A 505 -16.51 -12.34 -23.03
CA SER A 505 -16.76 -13.46 -22.12
C SER A 505 -15.45 -14.18 -21.75
N PRO A 506 -15.37 -14.89 -20.60
CA PRO A 506 -14.19 -15.67 -20.24
C PRO A 506 -13.81 -16.77 -21.24
N ARG A 507 -14.74 -17.17 -22.12
CA ARG A 507 -14.53 -18.15 -23.20
C ARG A 507 -14.28 -17.51 -24.56
N HIS A 508 -14.13 -16.19 -24.60
CA HIS A 508 -13.84 -15.48 -25.83
C HIS A 508 -12.49 -15.95 -26.38
N ASP A 509 -12.49 -16.43 -27.63
CA ASP A 509 -11.26 -16.78 -28.33
C ASP A 509 -10.78 -15.54 -29.10
N PRO A 510 -9.63 -14.95 -28.72
CA PRO A 510 -9.09 -13.75 -29.37
C PRO A 510 -8.59 -13.98 -30.81
N THR A 511 -8.61 -15.22 -31.29
CA THR A 511 -8.33 -15.57 -32.70
C THR A 511 -9.57 -15.50 -33.59
N LEU A 512 -10.76 -15.52 -32.99
CA LEU A 512 -12.02 -15.40 -33.72
C LEU A 512 -12.42 -13.92 -33.78
N PHE A 513 -12.63 -13.43 -34.99
CA PHE A 513 -13.15 -12.10 -35.20
C PHE A 513 -14.52 -11.97 -34.55
N VAL A 514 -14.68 -10.99 -33.65
CA VAL A 514 -15.98 -10.69 -33.04
C VAL A 514 -16.78 -9.83 -34.02
N GLY A 515 -17.42 -10.51 -34.97
CA GLY A 515 -18.26 -9.88 -35.99
C GLY A 515 -19.62 -10.54 -36.10
N LYS A 516 -20.59 -10.06 -35.30
CA LYS A 516 -21.94 -9.67 -35.73
C LYS A 516 -22.68 -8.98 -34.61
#